data_AF-A0A961MPT7-F1
#
_entry.id   AF-A0A961MPT7-F1
#
_cell.length_a   1.000
_cell.length_b   1.000
_cell.length_c   1.000
_cell.angle_alpha   90.00
_cell.angle_beta   90.00
_cell.angle_gamma   90.00
#
_symmetry.space_group_name_H-M   'P 1'
#
loop_
_entity.id
_entity.type
_entity.pdbx_description
1 polymer ?
#
loop_
_entity_poly.entity_id
_entity_poly.type
_entity_poly.pdbx_seq_one_letter_code
_entity_poly.pdbx_strand_id
1 'polypeptide(L)'
;MSEIALGILLLTGLVLALTVMVMLARSVLMPSRPAHVTVNGRTELATTTGTKLLGVLNDAGILVPSACGGAGTCGLCKVRVTEGGSEALPTEAARLSRAELRAGTRLACQLTLRGDLGIAVDDDLMGAEAFTCTVASARFLTPLIREIVLEMPPGQRLELTAGSFVQVTAPPFALAFADLEIPPDHASAWERLRHFSLASEAEVTRAYSVSNRPEDTDAGRLVLNIRLALPPPSVAGAPPGIVSSWLFAVKPGDAVSVSGPYGSFRAQPGEREMVLIGGGVGMAPLRAIIFDQLERRGTSRPISYWYGARSRTELFYAEEFAALAERHPNFRWTVALSDPNPSDPWDGPTGFIHAVVFEQYLRNHPAPESCEYYLCGPPLMIRAVLAMLDGVGVDKESIFNDDFGI
;
A
#
# COMPACT_ATOMS: atom_id res chain seq x y z
N MET A 1 -1.19 0.51 -58.11
CA MET A 1 -0.41 0.01 -56.94
C MET A 1 0.86 0.83 -56.70
N SER A 2 1.62 1.17 -57.74
CA SER A 2 2.83 2.02 -57.63
C SER A 2 2.56 3.42 -57.08
N GLU A 3 1.51 4.11 -57.54
CA GLU A 3 1.17 5.47 -57.07
C GLU A 3 0.78 5.51 -55.59
N ILE A 4 0.04 4.50 -55.13
CA ILE A 4 -0.34 4.36 -53.72
C ILE A 4 0.90 4.08 -52.86
N ALA A 5 1.79 3.19 -53.31
CA ALA A 5 3.04 2.89 -52.61
C ALA A 5 3.97 4.11 -52.54
N LEU A 6 4.07 4.89 -53.63
CA LEU A 6 4.87 6.12 -53.68
C LEU A 6 4.29 7.20 -52.76
N GLY A 7 2.96 7.35 -52.72
CA GLY A 7 2.28 8.26 -51.81
C GLY A 7 2.50 7.92 -50.33
N ILE A 8 2.41 6.63 -49.98
CA ILE A 8 2.71 6.14 -48.61
C ILE A 8 4.18 6.41 -48.24
N LEU A 9 5.12 6.13 -49.14
CA LEU A 9 6.55 6.38 -48.92
C LEU A 9 6.85 7.87 -48.71
N LEU A 10 6.25 8.74 -49.52
CA LEU A 10 6.47 10.18 -49.44
C LEU A 10 5.88 10.77 -48.16
N LEU A 11 4.67 10.35 -47.78
CA LEU A 11 4.05 10.77 -46.51
C LEU A 11 4.85 10.26 -45.30
N THR A 12 5.25 8.99 -45.31
CA THR A 12 6.05 8.39 -44.23
C THR A 12 7.39 9.10 -44.11
N GLY A 13 8.06 9.38 -45.24
CA GLY A 13 9.31 10.13 -45.28
C GLY A 13 9.18 11.56 -44.75
N LEU A 14 8.10 12.26 -45.07
CA LEU A 14 7.82 13.60 -44.55
C LEU A 14 7.62 13.58 -43.03
N VAL A 15 6.84 12.62 -42.52
CA VAL A 15 6.59 12.47 -41.07
C VAL A 15 7.89 12.13 -40.33
N LEU A 16 8.72 11.22 -40.88
CA LEU A 16 10.04 10.89 -40.34
C LEU A 16 10.98 12.11 -40.35
N ALA A 17 11.02 12.87 -41.45
CA ALA A 17 11.84 14.06 -41.55
C ALA A 17 11.42 15.12 -40.52
N LEU A 18 10.12 15.34 -40.34
CA LEU A 18 9.59 16.26 -39.34
C LEU A 18 9.92 15.81 -37.91
N THR A 19 9.78 14.50 -37.60
CA THR A 19 10.12 13.98 -36.28
C THR A 19 11.61 14.11 -35.98
N VAL A 20 12.48 13.81 -36.95
CA VAL A 20 13.93 14.01 -36.82
C VAL A 20 14.27 15.49 -36.61
N MET A 21 13.65 16.40 -37.37
CA MET A 21 13.85 17.84 -37.21
C MET A 21 13.43 18.32 -35.81
N VAL A 22 12.29 17.86 -35.29
CA VAL A 22 11.83 18.20 -33.93
C VAL A 22 12.76 17.63 -32.86
N MET A 23 13.26 16.40 -33.04
CA MET A 23 14.24 15.79 -32.13
C MET A 23 15.56 16.55 -32.11
N LEU A 24 16.08 16.97 -33.27
CA LEU A 24 17.27 17.81 -33.39
C LEU A 24 17.08 19.20 -32.79
N ALA A 25 15.94 19.84 -33.05
CA ALA A 25 15.61 21.13 -32.43
C ALA A 25 15.57 21.00 -30.90
N ARG A 26 14.96 19.94 -30.37
CA ARG A 26 14.91 19.68 -28.93
C ARG A 26 16.30 19.41 -28.34
N SER A 27 17.15 18.63 -28.99
CA SER A 27 18.50 18.32 -28.48
C SER A 27 19.40 19.56 -28.44
N VAL A 28 19.22 20.50 -29.36
CA VAL A 28 19.95 21.78 -29.39
C VAL A 28 19.38 22.79 -28.39
N LEU A 29 18.05 22.89 -28.28
CA LEU A 29 17.39 23.88 -27.42
C LEU A 29 17.34 23.46 -25.94
N MET A 30 17.37 22.16 -25.65
CA MET A 30 17.32 21.61 -24.29
C MET A 30 18.41 20.53 -24.08
N PRO A 31 19.70 20.89 -24.15
CA PRO A 31 20.78 19.94 -23.95
C PRO A 31 20.78 19.42 -22.51
N SER A 32 20.95 18.12 -22.34
CA SER A 32 21.16 17.51 -21.02
C SER A 32 22.48 18.03 -20.44
N ARG A 33 22.40 18.73 -19.30
CA ARG A 33 23.57 19.23 -18.57
C ARG A 33 23.86 18.32 -17.39
N PRO A 34 25.13 18.18 -16.97
CA PRO A 34 25.45 17.56 -15.69
C PRO A 34 24.69 18.25 -14.55
N ALA A 35 24.20 17.46 -13.60
CA ALA A 35 23.52 17.91 -12.40
C ALA A 35 23.87 16.98 -11.24
N HIS A 36 23.87 17.52 -10.02
CA HIS A 36 24.12 16.76 -8.81
C HIS A 36 22.88 16.74 -7.92
N VAL A 37 22.60 15.57 -7.33
CA VAL A 37 21.60 15.44 -6.28
C VAL A 37 22.31 15.21 -4.96
N THR A 38 22.14 16.13 -4.02
CA THR A 38 22.68 15.98 -2.66
C THR A 38 21.59 15.45 -1.75
N VAL A 39 21.74 14.22 -1.26
CA VAL A 39 20.80 13.55 -0.36
C VAL A 39 21.28 13.68 1.08
N ASN A 40 20.42 14.20 1.96
CA ASN A 40 20.66 14.38 3.40
C ASN A 40 21.96 15.16 3.71
N GLY A 41 22.41 16.02 2.79
CA GLY A 41 23.65 16.80 2.91
C GLY A 41 24.94 15.98 2.94
N ARG A 42 24.90 14.69 2.59
CA ARG A 42 26.05 13.76 2.71
C ARG A 42 26.34 12.99 1.43
N THR A 43 25.30 12.49 0.77
CA THR A 43 25.45 11.64 -0.42
C THR A 43 25.26 12.48 -1.67
N GLU A 44 26.28 12.58 -2.52
CA GLU A 44 26.18 13.25 -3.82
C GLU A 44 26.01 12.24 -4.95
N LEU A 45 24.97 12.42 -5.75
CA LEU A 45 24.64 11.58 -6.89
C LEU A 45 24.81 12.38 -8.18
N ALA A 46 25.73 11.94 -9.03
CA ALA A 46 25.92 12.54 -10.35
C ALA A 46 24.84 12.07 -11.32
N THR A 47 24.20 13.01 -12.01
CA THR A 47 23.14 12.73 -12.98
C THR A 47 23.10 13.82 -14.06
N THR A 48 22.04 13.84 -14.86
CA THR A 48 21.82 14.83 -15.92
C THR A 48 20.45 15.47 -15.80
N THR A 49 20.33 16.73 -16.23
CA THR A 49 19.03 17.40 -16.31
C THR A 49 18.08 16.65 -17.24
N GLY A 50 16.80 16.60 -16.89
CA GLY A 50 15.76 15.91 -17.65
C GLY A 50 15.40 14.52 -17.11
N THR A 51 16.20 13.95 -16.21
CA THR A 51 15.89 12.70 -15.51
C THR A 51 14.84 12.91 -14.40
N LYS A 52 14.12 11.85 -14.06
CA LYS A 52 13.20 11.82 -12.90
C LYS A 52 13.98 11.48 -11.63
N LEU A 53 13.70 12.19 -10.55
CA LEU A 53 14.41 11.99 -9.28
C LEU A 53 14.28 10.54 -8.78
N LEU A 54 13.10 9.92 -8.89
CA LEU A 54 12.90 8.53 -8.48
C LEU A 54 13.90 7.56 -9.16
N GLY A 55 14.17 7.74 -10.45
CA GLY A 55 15.14 6.90 -11.17
C GLY A 55 16.54 7.09 -10.61
N VAL A 56 16.97 8.34 -10.41
CA VAL A 56 18.28 8.67 -9.85
C VAL A 56 18.49 8.07 -8.46
N LEU A 57 17.46 8.11 -7.61
CA LEU A 57 17.52 7.52 -6.27
C LEU A 57 17.61 5.99 -6.33
N ASN A 58 16.76 5.35 -7.14
CA ASN A 58 16.77 3.90 -7.31
C ASN A 58 18.10 3.39 -7.87
N ASP A 59 18.67 4.06 -8.88
CA ASP A 59 19.96 3.69 -9.48
C ASP A 59 21.11 3.80 -8.48
N ALA A 60 20.99 4.69 -7.50
CA ALA A 60 21.93 4.86 -6.39
C ALA A 60 21.66 3.93 -5.19
N GLY A 61 20.65 3.04 -5.28
CA GLY A 61 20.26 2.14 -4.20
C GLY A 61 19.43 2.79 -3.09
N ILE A 62 18.97 4.03 -3.27
CA ILE A 62 18.08 4.73 -2.32
C ILE A 62 16.64 4.42 -2.74
N LEU A 63 16.06 3.38 -2.12
CA LEU A 63 14.74 2.89 -2.50
C LEU A 63 13.63 3.74 -1.87
N VAL A 64 13.00 4.57 -2.69
CA VAL A 64 11.81 5.35 -2.30
C VAL A 64 10.55 4.61 -2.77
N PRO A 65 9.55 4.37 -1.90
CA PRO A 65 8.41 3.54 -2.23
C PRO A 65 7.59 4.14 -3.37
N SER A 66 7.33 3.33 -4.39
CA SER A 66 6.58 3.74 -5.58
C SER A 66 5.68 2.62 -6.08
N ALA A 67 4.50 2.47 -5.48
CA ALA A 67 3.55 1.42 -5.85
C ALA A 67 2.88 1.64 -7.21
N CYS A 68 2.91 2.86 -7.73
CA CYS A 68 2.31 3.23 -9.03
C CYS A 68 3.29 3.21 -10.20
N GLY A 69 4.51 2.71 -10.02
CA GLY A 69 5.53 2.71 -11.09
C GLY A 69 5.90 4.12 -11.58
N GLY A 70 5.72 5.13 -10.74
CA GLY A 70 5.99 6.52 -11.07
C GLY A 70 4.89 7.29 -11.80
N ALA A 71 3.66 6.75 -11.87
CA ALA A 71 2.51 7.47 -12.43
C ALA A 71 2.04 8.69 -11.61
N GLY A 72 2.56 8.88 -10.39
CA GLY A 72 2.20 10.00 -9.52
C GLY A 72 0.84 9.84 -8.81
N THR A 73 0.29 8.63 -8.79
CA THR A 73 -1.06 8.37 -8.26
C THR A 73 -1.07 7.78 -6.84
N CYS A 74 0.02 7.15 -6.37
CA CYS A 74 0.04 6.55 -5.02
C CYS A 74 0.44 7.52 -3.91
N GLY A 75 1.15 8.61 -4.22
CA GLY A 75 1.62 9.58 -3.20
C GLY A 75 2.71 9.08 -2.25
N LEU A 76 3.26 7.87 -2.45
CA LEU A 76 4.22 7.25 -1.54
C LEU A 76 5.65 7.79 -1.67
N CYS A 77 6.07 8.22 -2.87
CA CYS A 77 7.45 8.58 -3.15
C CYS A 77 7.82 9.99 -2.65
N LYS A 78 7.52 10.29 -1.39
CA LYS A 78 7.70 11.60 -0.78
C LYS A 78 9.18 11.84 -0.49
N VAL A 79 9.65 13.02 -0.86
CA VAL A 79 10.98 13.55 -0.53
C VAL A 79 10.84 15.02 -0.20
N ARG A 80 11.72 15.59 0.61
CA ARG A 80 11.71 17.02 0.92
C ARG A 80 12.81 17.71 0.17
N VAL A 81 12.47 18.64 -0.71
CA VAL A 81 13.46 19.46 -1.42
C VAL A 81 13.99 20.51 -0.46
N THR A 82 15.31 20.50 -0.23
CA THR A 82 15.99 21.47 0.64
C THR A 82 16.59 22.62 -0.16
N GLU A 83 17.08 22.35 -1.37
CA GLU A 83 17.71 23.35 -2.24
C GLU A 83 17.37 23.06 -3.71
N GLY A 84 17.15 24.12 -4.48
CA GLY A 84 16.76 24.01 -5.89
C GLY A 84 15.33 23.49 -6.09
N GLY A 85 15.12 22.73 -7.16
CA GLY A 85 13.82 22.15 -7.51
C GLY A 85 12.91 23.06 -8.34
N SER A 86 11.83 22.50 -8.87
CA SER A 86 10.80 23.24 -9.60
C SER A 86 9.62 23.58 -8.70
N GLU A 87 8.59 24.27 -9.20
CA GLU A 87 7.31 24.38 -8.49
C GLU A 87 6.55 23.04 -8.47
N ALA A 88 5.64 22.89 -7.51
CA ALA A 88 4.76 21.73 -7.36
C ALA A 88 3.88 21.53 -8.59
N LEU A 89 3.86 20.32 -9.14
CA LEU A 89 2.99 19.98 -10.25
C LEU A 89 1.55 19.73 -9.75
N PRO A 90 0.52 19.92 -10.60
CA PRO A 90 -0.86 19.60 -10.24
C PRO A 90 -1.05 18.14 -9.80
N THR A 91 -0.26 17.21 -10.36
CA THR A 91 -0.25 15.79 -9.96
C THR A 91 0.18 15.60 -8.51
N GLU A 92 1.10 16.43 -8.02
CA GLU A 92 1.54 16.42 -6.63
C GLU A 92 0.50 17.05 -5.71
N ALA A 93 -0.14 18.15 -6.14
CA ALA A 93 -1.21 18.80 -5.39
C ALA A 93 -2.45 17.93 -5.17
N ALA A 94 -2.65 16.91 -6.01
CA ALA A 94 -3.72 15.92 -5.84
C ALA A 94 -3.42 14.89 -4.73
N ARG A 95 -2.15 14.77 -4.30
CA ARG A 95 -1.70 13.73 -3.35
C ARG A 95 -1.00 14.27 -2.11
N LEU A 96 -0.55 15.52 -2.14
CA LEU A 96 0.11 16.18 -1.03
C LEU A 96 -0.77 17.31 -0.50
N SER A 97 -0.81 17.44 0.82
CA SER A 97 -1.47 18.54 1.50
C SER A 97 -0.76 19.87 1.23
N ARG A 98 -1.48 20.98 1.42
CA ARG A 98 -0.89 22.33 1.34
C ARG A 98 0.21 22.58 2.38
N ALA A 99 0.19 21.86 3.50
CA ALA A 99 1.22 21.95 4.52
C ALA A 99 2.51 21.27 4.03
N GLU A 100 2.40 20.04 3.50
CA GLU A 100 3.51 19.29 2.91
C GLU A 100 4.18 20.05 1.76
N LEU A 101 3.38 20.58 0.82
CA LEU A 101 3.93 21.36 -0.30
C LEU A 101 4.69 22.61 0.17
N ARG A 102 4.19 23.31 1.19
CA ARG A 102 4.87 24.47 1.79
C ARG A 102 6.14 24.09 2.55
N ALA A 103 6.17 22.90 3.13
CA ALA A 103 7.35 22.33 3.77
C ALA A 103 8.38 21.77 2.77
N GLY A 104 8.14 21.93 1.46
CA GLY A 104 9.04 21.46 0.41
C GLY A 104 8.91 19.97 0.09
N THR A 105 7.89 19.28 0.59
CA THR A 105 7.63 17.87 0.26
C THR A 105 7.14 17.76 -1.19
N ARG A 106 7.73 16.83 -1.93
CA ARG A 106 7.54 16.56 -3.36
C ARG A 106 7.46 15.07 -3.64
N LEU A 107 6.94 14.71 -4.80
CA LEU A 107 6.92 13.33 -5.28
C LEU A 107 8.14 13.09 -6.19
N ALA A 108 9.08 12.25 -5.74
CA ALA A 108 10.30 11.93 -6.48
C ALA A 108 10.02 11.41 -7.90
N CYS A 109 8.92 10.69 -8.11
CA CYS A 109 8.55 10.20 -9.44
C CYS A 109 8.09 11.29 -10.41
N GLN A 110 7.57 12.40 -9.89
CA GLN A 110 7.08 13.51 -10.71
C GLN A 110 8.12 14.61 -10.88
N LEU A 111 9.06 14.72 -9.94
CA LEU A 111 10.12 15.72 -9.97
C LEU A 111 11.14 15.42 -11.09
N THR A 112 11.27 16.35 -12.04
CA THR A 112 12.28 16.31 -13.11
C THR A 112 13.41 17.27 -12.77
N LEU A 113 14.65 16.79 -12.85
CA LEU A 113 15.83 17.61 -12.55
C LEU A 113 16.05 18.66 -13.63
N ARG A 114 16.21 19.92 -13.23
CA ARG A 114 16.54 21.06 -14.12
C ARG A 114 17.93 21.66 -13.84
N GLY A 115 18.59 21.17 -12.79
CA GLY A 115 19.90 21.58 -12.31
C GLY A 115 20.20 20.81 -11.03
N ASP A 116 21.16 21.31 -10.25
CA ASP A 116 21.50 20.73 -8.95
C ASP A 116 20.30 20.78 -7.99
N LEU A 117 20.19 19.76 -7.15
CA LEU A 117 19.04 19.55 -6.28
C LEU A 117 19.49 19.01 -4.91
N GLY A 118 19.19 19.74 -3.85
CA GLY A 118 19.30 19.23 -2.48
C GLY A 118 17.98 18.59 -2.07
N ILE A 119 18.03 17.36 -1.55
CA ILE A 119 16.87 16.69 -0.95
C ILE A 119 17.19 16.12 0.43
N ALA A 120 16.15 15.99 1.22
CA ALA A 120 16.11 15.19 2.42
C ALA A 120 15.15 14.01 2.22
N VAL A 121 15.63 12.83 2.56
CA VAL A 121 14.92 11.55 2.55
C VAL A 121 14.90 11.04 3.98
N ASP A 122 13.74 10.60 4.45
CA ASP A 122 13.59 10.09 5.82
C ASP A 122 14.50 8.86 6.02
N ASP A 123 15.13 8.75 7.19
CA ASP A 123 16.10 7.69 7.48
C ASP A 123 15.49 6.28 7.34
N ASP A 124 14.19 6.14 7.63
CA ASP A 124 13.41 4.90 7.45
C ASP A 124 13.41 4.39 6.00
N LEU A 125 13.63 5.27 5.00
CA LEU A 125 13.72 4.90 3.58
C LEU A 125 15.14 4.53 3.15
N MET A 126 16.16 4.93 3.90
CA MET A 126 17.55 4.63 3.59
C MET A 126 17.94 3.16 3.91
N GLY A 127 17.15 2.49 4.76
CA GLY A 127 17.36 1.08 5.14
C GLY A 127 16.57 0.06 4.32
N ALA A 128 15.83 0.49 3.30
CA ALA A 128 15.05 -0.42 2.47
C ALA A 128 15.97 -1.25 1.55
N GLU A 129 15.76 -2.56 1.54
CA GLU A 129 16.54 -3.49 0.73
C GLU A 129 15.62 -4.29 -0.20
N ALA A 130 16.18 -4.78 -1.32
CA ALA A 130 15.48 -5.70 -2.22
C ALA A 130 16.04 -7.11 -2.06
N PHE A 131 15.17 -8.09 -1.86
CA PHE A 131 15.54 -9.48 -1.60
C PHE A 131 14.44 -10.43 -2.11
N THR A 132 14.84 -11.67 -2.39
CA THR A 132 13.92 -12.72 -2.83
C THR A 132 13.54 -13.60 -1.66
N CYS A 133 12.24 -13.68 -1.37
CA CYS A 133 11.69 -14.59 -0.38
C CYS A 133 11.18 -15.88 -1.03
N THR A 134 11.00 -16.92 -0.21
CA THR A 134 10.32 -18.16 -0.61
C THR A 134 8.94 -18.22 0.03
N VAL A 135 7.91 -18.60 -0.72
CA VAL A 135 6.57 -18.80 -0.15
C VAL A 135 6.60 -20.02 0.78
N ALA A 136 6.42 -19.79 2.09
CA ALA A 136 6.33 -20.86 3.07
C ALA A 136 4.92 -21.46 3.12
N SER A 137 3.90 -20.60 3.07
CA SER A 137 2.51 -21.04 3.00
C SER A 137 1.65 -20.00 2.28
N ALA A 138 0.55 -20.45 1.66
CA ALA A 138 -0.39 -19.57 1.01
C ALA A 138 -1.81 -20.15 1.12
N ARG A 139 -2.62 -19.62 2.03
CA ARG A 139 -3.97 -20.15 2.34
C ARG A 139 -5.05 -19.11 2.13
N PHE A 140 -6.26 -19.57 1.81
CA PHE A 140 -7.44 -18.70 1.79
C PHE A 140 -7.90 -18.44 3.21
N LEU A 141 -8.08 -17.16 3.55
CA LEU A 141 -8.73 -16.72 4.79
C LEU A 141 -10.21 -16.47 4.58
N THR A 142 -10.56 -15.96 3.40
CA THR A 142 -11.93 -15.74 2.91
C THR A 142 -11.93 -16.04 1.41
N PRO A 143 -13.10 -16.06 0.74
CA PRO A 143 -13.14 -16.29 -0.70
C PRO A 143 -12.27 -15.34 -1.53
N LEU A 144 -12.05 -14.10 -1.06
CA LEU A 144 -11.30 -13.08 -1.80
C LEU A 144 -10.07 -12.55 -1.04
N ILE A 145 -9.67 -13.20 0.05
CA ILE A 145 -8.46 -12.83 0.82
C ILE A 145 -7.61 -14.06 1.06
N ARG A 146 -6.33 -13.99 0.69
CA ARG A 146 -5.31 -14.99 1.02
C ARG A 146 -4.34 -14.46 2.07
N GLU A 147 -3.91 -15.34 2.97
CA GLU A 147 -2.70 -15.17 3.75
C GLU A 147 -1.54 -15.78 2.98
N ILE A 148 -0.47 -15.02 2.78
CA ILE A 148 0.77 -15.50 2.19
C ILE A 148 1.88 -15.26 3.20
N VAL A 149 2.54 -16.33 3.62
CA VAL A 149 3.70 -16.28 4.49
C VAL A 149 4.94 -16.49 3.64
N LEU A 150 5.82 -15.50 3.65
CA LEU A 150 7.09 -15.51 2.95
C LEU A 150 8.22 -15.73 3.96
N GLU A 151 9.13 -16.63 3.66
CA GLU A 151 10.39 -16.81 4.39
C GLU A 151 11.47 -15.96 3.75
N MET A 152 12.08 -15.09 4.56
CA MET A 152 13.21 -14.27 4.13
C MET A 152 14.47 -15.13 3.95
N PRO A 153 15.41 -14.72 3.08
CA PRO A 153 16.64 -15.47 2.87
C PRO A 153 17.46 -15.58 4.17
N PRO A 154 18.18 -16.70 4.40
CA PRO A 154 18.96 -16.90 5.62
C PRO A 154 19.98 -15.78 5.84
N GLY A 155 20.00 -15.22 7.06
CA GLY A 155 20.92 -14.13 7.42
C GLY A 155 20.37 -12.73 7.14
N GLN A 156 19.29 -12.60 6.35
CA GLN A 156 18.58 -11.33 6.19
C GLN A 156 17.79 -11.04 7.47
N ARG A 157 18.05 -9.88 8.09
CA ARG A 157 17.23 -9.37 9.19
C ARG A 157 16.82 -7.94 8.88
N LEU A 158 15.54 -7.78 8.54
CA LEU A 158 14.94 -6.47 8.40
C LEU A 158 14.44 -6.01 9.76
N GLU A 159 14.67 -4.73 10.07
CA GLU A 159 14.03 -4.08 11.20
C GLU A 159 12.56 -3.77 10.85
N LEU A 160 11.72 -4.81 10.90
CA LEU A 160 10.29 -4.68 10.66
C LEU A 160 9.64 -3.99 11.85
N THR A 161 9.10 -2.79 11.62
CA THR A 161 8.25 -2.11 12.59
C THR A 161 6.79 -2.50 12.35
N ALA A 162 6.02 -2.63 13.41
CA ALA A 162 4.59 -2.91 13.30
C ALA A 162 3.87 -1.78 12.57
N GLY A 163 3.13 -2.14 11.52
CA GLY A 163 2.46 -1.22 10.61
C GLY A 163 3.29 -0.81 9.38
N SER A 164 4.53 -1.31 9.25
CA SER A 164 5.28 -1.23 8.00
C SER A 164 4.61 -2.02 6.87
N PHE A 165 4.96 -1.65 5.62
CA PHE A 165 4.59 -2.38 4.42
C PHE A 165 5.84 -2.75 3.61
N VAL A 166 5.67 -3.70 2.69
CA VAL A 166 6.68 -4.06 1.70
C VAL A 166 6.12 -3.87 0.30
N GLN A 167 6.99 -3.73 -0.68
CA GLN A 167 6.63 -3.78 -2.09
C GLN A 167 6.89 -5.18 -2.63
N VAL A 168 5.88 -5.78 -3.25
CA VAL A 168 5.97 -7.09 -3.89
C VAL A 168 5.94 -6.91 -5.40
N THR A 169 6.90 -7.50 -6.09
CA THR A 169 7.05 -7.42 -7.55
C THR A 169 6.65 -8.74 -8.20
N ALA A 170 5.58 -8.70 -8.99
CA ALA A 170 5.20 -9.81 -9.84
C ALA A 170 6.12 -9.85 -11.08
N PRO A 171 6.72 -11.01 -11.44
CA PRO A 171 7.42 -11.17 -12.70
C PRO A 171 6.44 -11.18 -13.87
N PRO A 172 6.89 -11.17 -15.14
CA PRO A 172 6.03 -11.46 -16.27
C PRO A 172 5.33 -12.82 -16.12
N PHE A 173 4.02 -12.87 -16.38
CA PHE A 173 3.21 -14.08 -16.22
C PHE A 173 1.98 -14.08 -17.13
N ALA A 174 1.38 -15.25 -17.33
CA ALA A 174 0.05 -15.42 -17.88
C ALA A 174 -0.74 -16.34 -16.95
N LEU A 175 -1.99 -16.00 -16.66
CA LEU A 175 -2.84 -16.70 -15.70
C LEU A 175 -4.29 -16.71 -16.16
N ALA A 176 -4.92 -17.88 -16.12
CA ALA A 176 -6.37 -18.01 -16.16
C ALA A 176 -6.91 -18.37 -14.78
N PHE A 177 -8.01 -17.73 -14.36
CA PHE A 177 -8.63 -18.02 -13.07
C PHE A 177 -9.25 -19.41 -13.04
N ALA A 178 -9.50 -20.03 -14.20
CA ALA A 178 -9.90 -21.42 -14.33
C ALA A 178 -8.86 -22.39 -13.72
N ASP A 179 -7.57 -22.05 -13.77
CA ASP A 179 -6.47 -22.92 -13.35
C ASP A 179 -6.14 -22.78 -11.86
N LEU A 180 -6.77 -21.83 -11.16
CA LEU A 180 -6.53 -21.59 -9.74
C LEU A 180 -7.17 -22.68 -8.87
N GLU A 181 -6.39 -23.21 -7.94
CA GLU A 181 -6.86 -24.15 -6.92
C GLU A 181 -7.65 -23.39 -5.84
N ILE A 182 -8.97 -23.57 -5.83
CA ILE A 182 -9.88 -22.91 -4.90
C ILE A 182 -10.44 -23.95 -3.93
N PRO A 183 -10.37 -23.72 -2.60
CA PRO A 183 -10.98 -24.61 -1.62
C PRO A 183 -12.48 -24.82 -1.88
N PRO A 184 -13.04 -26.02 -1.62
CA PRO A 184 -14.46 -26.30 -1.83
C PRO A 184 -15.40 -25.28 -1.18
N ASP A 185 -15.07 -24.82 0.03
CA ASP A 185 -15.85 -23.86 0.81
C ASP A 185 -15.89 -22.45 0.18
N HIS A 186 -15.06 -22.19 -0.83
CA HIS A 186 -15.02 -20.93 -1.57
C HIS A 186 -15.41 -21.08 -3.05
N ALA A 187 -15.70 -22.30 -3.51
CA ALA A 187 -15.94 -22.61 -4.92
C ALA A 187 -17.10 -21.78 -5.51
N SER A 188 -18.21 -21.64 -4.78
CA SER A 188 -19.39 -20.90 -5.22
C SER A 188 -19.11 -19.42 -5.48
N ALA A 189 -18.26 -18.79 -4.66
CA ALA A 189 -17.84 -17.41 -4.88
C ALA A 189 -16.97 -17.26 -6.15
N TRP A 190 -16.24 -18.32 -6.51
CA TRP A 190 -15.30 -18.34 -7.63
C TRP A 190 -15.88 -18.79 -8.96
N GLU A 191 -17.05 -19.44 -8.99
CA GLU A 191 -17.73 -19.86 -10.24
C GLU A 191 -17.84 -18.70 -11.24
N ARG A 192 -18.27 -17.53 -10.76
CA ARG A 192 -18.42 -16.33 -11.58
C ARG A 192 -17.09 -15.66 -11.92
N LEU A 193 -15.99 -16.06 -11.31
CA LEU A 193 -14.65 -15.49 -11.53
C LEU A 193 -13.81 -16.33 -12.48
N ARG A 194 -14.19 -17.59 -12.78
CA ARG A 194 -13.41 -18.52 -13.61
C ARG A 194 -13.17 -18.05 -15.03
N HIS A 195 -13.99 -17.13 -15.54
CA HIS A 195 -13.87 -16.58 -16.90
C HIS A 195 -12.72 -15.57 -17.07
N PHE A 196 -12.13 -15.07 -15.98
CA PHE A 196 -11.03 -14.11 -16.07
C PHE A 196 -9.73 -14.77 -16.51
N SER A 197 -9.02 -14.09 -17.40
CA SER A 197 -7.63 -14.34 -17.74
C SER A 197 -6.87 -13.02 -17.79
N LEU A 198 -5.59 -13.05 -17.43
CA LEU A 198 -4.72 -11.90 -17.49
C LEU A 198 -3.29 -12.32 -17.80
N ALA A 199 -2.52 -11.41 -18.37
CA ALA A 199 -1.09 -11.55 -18.54
C ALA A 199 -0.41 -10.20 -18.26
N SER A 200 0.84 -10.27 -17.82
CA SER A 200 1.74 -9.12 -17.72
C SER A 200 3.04 -9.48 -18.43
N GLU A 201 3.45 -8.66 -19.39
CA GLU A 201 4.73 -8.84 -20.10
C GLU A 201 5.90 -8.17 -19.37
N ALA A 202 5.60 -7.30 -18.39
CA ALA A 202 6.56 -6.56 -17.60
C ALA A 202 6.38 -6.87 -16.11
N GLU A 203 7.43 -6.55 -15.33
CA GLU A 203 7.34 -6.58 -13.87
C GLU A 203 6.37 -5.53 -13.35
N VAL A 204 5.55 -5.90 -12.37
CA VAL A 204 4.58 -5.00 -11.77
C VAL A 204 4.68 -5.08 -10.26
N THR A 205 4.94 -3.93 -9.62
CA THR A 205 5.13 -3.83 -8.17
C THR A 205 3.92 -3.22 -7.49
N ARG A 206 3.51 -3.77 -6.34
CA ARG A 206 2.46 -3.20 -5.48
C ARG A 206 2.86 -3.27 -4.00
N ALA A 207 2.35 -2.34 -3.21
CA ALA A 207 2.57 -2.31 -1.77
C ALA A 207 1.59 -3.23 -1.04
N TYR A 208 2.07 -3.93 -0.02
CA TYR A 208 1.28 -4.78 0.88
C TYR A 208 1.77 -4.60 2.31
N SER A 209 0.86 -4.25 3.21
CA SER A 209 1.16 -4.08 4.64
C SER A 209 1.53 -5.42 5.28
N VAL A 210 2.50 -5.38 6.18
CA VAL A 210 2.99 -6.54 6.92
C VAL A 210 2.03 -6.81 8.09
N SER A 211 1.57 -8.06 8.20
CA SER A 211 0.60 -8.54 9.18
C SER A 211 1.26 -9.30 10.34
N ASN A 212 2.59 -9.29 10.43
CA ASN A 212 3.37 -10.11 11.37
C ASN A 212 2.93 -9.95 12.83
N ARG A 213 2.91 -11.07 13.54
CA ARG A 213 3.06 -11.10 15.00
C ARG A 213 4.56 -11.02 15.36
N PRO A 214 4.90 -10.71 16.63
CA PRO A 214 6.27 -10.76 17.12
C PRO A 214 7.02 -12.05 16.74
N GLU A 215 6.40 -13.21 16.93
CA GLU A 215 6.99 -14.51 16.60
C GLU A 215 7.26 -14.70 15.10
N ASP A 216 6.43 -14.12 14.23
CA ASP A 216 6.62 -14.19 12.78
C ASP A 216 7.86 -13.37 12.38
N THR A 217 8.03 -12.19 12.98
CA THR A 217 9.22 -11.34 12.80
C THR A 217 10.49 -12.01 13.32
N ASP A 218 10.42 -12.63 14.51
CA ASP A 218 11.59 -13.31 15.11
C ASP A 218 12.03 -14.53 14.30
N ALA A 219 11.08 -15.21 13.67
CA ALA A 219 11.29 -16.32 12.74
C ALA A 219 11.77 -15.88 11.33
N GLY A 220 11.91 -14.58 11.07
CA GLY A 220 12.34 -14.08 9.76
C GLY A 220 11.29 -14.26 8.65
N ARG A 221 10.00 -14.12 9.00
CA ARG A 221 8.89 -14.25 8.05
C ARG A 221 8.24 -12.91 7.72
N LEU A 222 7.56 -12.84 6.58
CA LEU A 222 6.63 -11.77 6.22
C LEU A 222 5.26 -12.38 5.98
N VAL A 223 4.27 -11.99 6.79
CA VAL A 223 2.88 -12.42 6.66
C VAL A 223 2.11 -11.30 5.97
N LEU A 224 1.49 -11.61 4.83
CA LEU A 224 0.74 -10.64 4.03
C LEU A 224 -0.71 -11.09 3.88
N ASN A 225 -1.67 -10.16 4.01
CA ASN A 225 -3.08 -10.42 3.69
C ASN A 225 -3.44 -9.76 2.36
N ILE A 226 -3.67 -10.60 1.34
CA ILE A 226 -3.84 -10.16 -0.05
C ILE A 226 -5.31 -10.23 -0.42
N ARG A 227 -5.92 -9.08 -0.73
CA ARG A 227 -7.26 -9.03 -1.32
C ARG A 227 -7.15 -9.17 -2.83
N LEU A 228 -7.97 -10.04 -3.42
CA LEU A 228 -8.14 -10.09 -4.87
C LEU A 228 -8.83 -8.80 -5.35
N ALA A 229 -8.12 -8.00 -6.14
CA ALA A 229 -8.69 -6.80 -6.74
C ALA A 229 -9.52 -7.19 -7.97
N LEU A 230 -10.83 -7.29 -7.78
CA LEU A 230 -11.76 -7.53 -8.89
C LEU A 230 -12.00 -6.25 -9.70
N PRO A 231 -12.39 -6.37 -10.98
CA PRO A 231 -12.77 -5.22 -11.78
C PRO A 231 -13.82 -4.35 -11.08
N PRO A 232 -13.66 -3.02 -11.07
CA PRO A 232 -14.67 -2.15 -10.51
C PRO A 232 -15.97 -2.27 -11.33
N PRO A 233 -17.14 -2.44 -10.69
CA PRO A 233 -18.42 -2.58 -11.40
C PRO A 233 -18.76 -1.38 -12.30
N SER A 234 -18.19 -0.21 -12.00
CA SER A 234 -18.38 1.03 -12.74
C SER A 234 -17.59 1.11 -14.05
N VAL A 235 -16.63 0.21 -14.29
CA VAL A 235 -15.77 0.24 -15.49
C VAL A 235 -15.93 -1.07 -16.26
N ALA A 236 -16.81 -1.05 -17.26
CA ALA A 236 -17.06 -2.20 -18.11
C ALA A 236 -15.78 -2.68 -18.81
N GLY A 237 -15.51 -3.99 -18.74
CA GLY A 237 -14.35 -4.61 -19.39
C GLY A 237 -13.00 -4.34 -18.72
N ALA A 238 -12.97 -3.70 -17.54
CA ALA A 238 -11.72 -3.57 -16.79
C ALA A 238 -11.17 -4.96 -16.40
N PRO A 239 -9.85 -5.19 -16.50
CA PRO A 239 -9.24 -6.44 -16.06
C PRO A 239 -9.17 -6.51 -14.52
N PRO A 240 -9.06 -7.71 -13.94
CA PRO A 240 -8.71 -7.85 -12.53
C PRO A 240 -7.30 -7.30 -12.25
N GLY A 241 -7.00 -7.03 -10.98
CA GLY A 241 -5.72 -6.47 -10.58
C GLY A 241 -4.56 -7.45 -10.82
N ILE A 242 -3.51 -6.96 -11.47
CA ILE A 242 -2.37 -7.77 -11.95
C ILE A 242 -1.67 -8.51 -10.80
N VAL A 243 -1.12 -7.78 -9.83
CA VAL A 243 -0.30 -8.37 -8.75
C VAL A 243 -1.13 -9.20 -7.79
N SER A 244 -2.33 -8.75 -7.43
CA SER A 244 -3.22 -9.55 -6.56
C SER A 244 -3.63 -10.86 -7.23
N SER A 245 -3.85 -10.86 -8.54
CA SER A 245 -4.19 -12.09 -9.26
C SER A 245 -3.02 -13.07 -9.29
N TRP A 246 -1.81 -12.59 -9.57
CA TRP A 246 -0.58 -13.40 -9.50
C TRP A 246 -0.36 -13.98 -8.10
N LEU A 247 -0.54 -13.18 -7.05
CA LEU A 247 -0.46 -13.64 -5.66
C LEU A 247 -1.55 -14.67 -5.28
N PHE A 248 -2.64 -14.78 -6.05
CA PHE A 248 -3.61 -15.87 -5.88
C PHE A 248 -3.17 -17.17 -6.55
N ALA A 249 -2.20 -17.11 -7.47
CA ALA A 249 -1.61 -18.27 -8.13
C ALA A 249 -0.39 -18.85 -7.41
N VAL A 250 0.30 -18.06 -6.57
CA VAL A 250 1.52 -18.53 -5.90
C VAL A 250 1.25 -19.71 -4.97
N LYS A 251 2.22 -20.62 -4.94
CA LYS A 251 2.22 -21.87 -4.18
C LYS A 251 3.44 -21.92 -3.25
N PRO A 252 3.39 -22.74 -2.18
CA PRO A 252 4.57 -23.00 -1.35
C PRO A 252 5.77 -23.43 -2.20
N GLY A 253 6.93 -22.83 -1.94
CA GLY A 253 8.18 -23.03 -2.68
C GLY A 253 8.45 -22.00 -3.78
N ASP A 254 7.45 -21.20 -4.20
CA ASP A 254 7.66 -20.15 -5.20
C ASP A 254 8.55 -19.02 -4.67
N ALA A 255 9.32 -18.41 -5.58
CA ALA A 255 10.14 -17.24 -5.28
C ALA A 255 9.34 -15.95 -5.47
N VAL A 256 9.44 -15.02 -4.52
CA VAL A 256 8.74 -13.73 -4.52
C VAL A 256 9.75 -12.61 -4.28
N SER A 257 9.84 -11.67 -5.23
CA SER A 257 10.68 -10.48 -5.10
C SER A 257 10.00 -9.44 -4.22
N VAL A 258 10.70 -9.01 -3.17
CA VAL A 258 10.22 -8.07 -2.16
C VAL A 258 11.23 -6.94 -1.97
N SER A 259 10.75 -5.72 -1.74
CA SER A 259 11.58 -4.64 -1.20
C SER A 259 10.93 -3.92 -0.03
N GLY A 260 11.76 -3.38 0.87
CA GLY A 260 11.33 -2.66 2.08
C GLY A 260 12.21 -3.02 3.29
N PRO A 261 11.70 -2.82 4.52
CA PRO A 261 10.37 -2.29 4.86
C PRO A 261 10.22 -0.81 4.55
N TYR A 262 8.97 -0.37 4.41
CA TYR A 262 8.58 1.03 4.24
C TYR A 262 7.45 1.39 5.21
N GLY A 263 7.16 2.68 5.30
CA GLY A 263 5.96 3.20 5.95
C GLY A 263 6.23 3.80 7.34
N SER A 264 5.44 4.80 7.67
CA SER A 264 5.47 5.54 8.94
C SER A 264 4.24 5.25 9.81
N PHE A 265 3.36 4.35 9.37
CA PHE A 265 2.20 3.93 10.14
C PHE A 265 2.66 3.02 11.28
N ARG A 266 2.80 3.59 12.47
CA ARG A 266 3.27 2.90 13.67
C ARG A 266 2.60 3.46 14.91
N ALA A 267 2.52 2.66 15.96
CA ALA A 267 2.08 3.13 17.26
C ALA A 267 2.95 4.30 17.73
N GLN A 268 2.32 5.38 18.18
CA GLN A 268 3.02 6.50 18.76
C GLN A 268 3.47 6.17 20.20
N PRO A 269 4.64 6.67 20.62
CA PRO A 269 5.07 6.55 22.01
C PRO A 269 4.16 7.37 22.91
N GLY A 270 3.81 6.81 24.07
CA GLY A 270 2.97 7.48 25.08
C GLY A 270 1.97 6.53 25.71
N GLU A 271 1.10 7.09 26.56
CA GLU A 271 0.14 6.35 27.38
C GLU A 271 -1.32 6.59 26.96
N ARG A 272 -1.55 7.32 25.86
CA ARG A 272 -2.90 7.61 25.36
C ARG A 272 -3.62 6.33 24.98
N GLU A 273 -4.93 6.29 25.17
CA GLU A 273 -5.75 5.18 24.70
C GLU A 273 -5.61 4.99 23.18
N MET A 274 -5.59 3.73 22.73
CA MET A 274 -5.52 3.37 21.31
C MET A 274 -6.86 2.86 20.80
N VAL A 275 -7.41 3.52 19.78
CA VAL A 275 -8.64 3.12 19.10
C VAL A 275 -8.32 2.75 17.66
N LEU A 276 -8.28 1.45 17.37
CA LEU A 276 -8.00 0.93 16.04
C LEU A 276 -9.32 0.65 15.31
N ILE A 277 -9.45 1.12 14.07
CA ILE A 277 -10.67 0.92 13.26
C ILE A 277 -10.28 0.38 11.89
N GLY A 278 -10.69 -0.86 11.62
CA GLY A 278 -10.27 -1.65 10.48
C GLY A 278 -11.41 -2.12 9.58
N GLY A 279 -11.08 -2.44 8.33
CA GLY A 279 -11.98 -3.15 7.43
C GLY A 279 -11.27 -3.86 6.28
N GLY A 280 -11.76 -5.03 5.90
CA GLY A 280 -11.14 -5.86 4.85
C GLY A 280 -9.67 -6.17 5.16
N VAL A 281 -8.79 -6.03 4.16
CA VAL A 281 -7.34 -6.26 4.36
C VAL A 281 -6.63 -5.18 5.18
N GLY A 282 -7.33 -4.12 5.59
CA GLY A 282 -6.83 -3.21 6.63
C GLY A 282 -6.61 -3.90 7.98
N MET A 283 -7.08 -5.14 8.13
CA MET A 283 -6.68 -6.05 9.20
C MET A 283 -5.15 -6.18 9.34
N ALA A 284 -4.41 -6.23 8.24
CA ALA A 284 -2.97 -6.56 8.27
C ALA A 284 -2.13 -5.61 9.15
N PRO A 285 -2.06 -4.30 8.87
CA PRO A 285 -1.21 -3.42 9.67
C PRO A 285 -1.76 -3.23 11.09
N LEU A 286 -3.08 -3.26 11.28
CA LEU A 286 -3.70 -3.12 12.61
C LEU A 286 -3.41 -4.35 13.48
N ARG A 287 -3.46 -5.56 12.90
CA ARG A 287 -3.04 -6.79 13.57
C ARG A 287 -1.59 -6.68 14.03
N ALA A 288 -0.67 -6.28 13.15
CA ALA A 288 0.74 -6.13 13.51
C ALA A 288 0.94 -5.15 14.68
N ILE A 289 0.26 -4.00 14.66
CA ILE A 289 0.33 -2.99 15.74
C ILE A 289 -0.21 -3.57 17.06
N ILE A 290 -1.39 -4.19 17.04
CA ILE A 290 -2.03 -4.73 18.25
C ILE A 290 -1.15 -5.78 18.91
N PHE A 291 -0.63 -6.72 18.12
CA PHE A 291 0.22 -7.80 18.62
C PHE A 291 1.58 -7.29 19.13
N ASP A 292 2.20 -6.32 18.44
CA ASP A 292 3.42 -5.67 18.96
C ASP A 292 3.16 -5.01 20.32
N GLN A 293 2.09 -4.23 20.44
CA GLN A 293 1.80 -3.50 21.67
C GLN A 293 1.47 -4.43 22.85
N LEU A 294 0.65 -5.46 22.62
CA LEU A 294 0.21 -6.36 23.69
C LEU A 294 1.23 -7.44 24.04
N GLU A 295 1.88 -8.07 23.05
CA GLU A 295 2.72 -9.24 23.30
C GLU A 295 4.23 -8.93 23.33
N ARG A 296 4.71 -7.98 22.51
CA ARG A 296 6.14 -7.60 22.51
C ARG A 296 6.45 -6.49 23.50
N ARG A 297 5.62 -5.44 23.55
CA ARG A 297 5.82 -4.28 24.44
C ARG A 297 5.17 -4.48 25.81
N GLY A 298 4.12 -5.29 25.89
CA GLY A 298 3.39 -5.52 27.14
C GLY A 298 2.71 -4.26 27.68
N THR A 299 2.16 -3.43 26.79
CA THR A 299 1.54 -2.16 27.20
C THR A 299 0.32 -2.35 28.09
N SER A 300 0.12 -1.44 29.04
CA SER A 300 -1.07 -1.34 29.89
C SER A 300 -2.11 -0.35 29.37
N ARG A 301 -1.81 0.36 28.25
CA ARG A 301 -2.73 1.30 27.61
C ARG A 301 -4.06 0.61 27.30
N PRO A 302 -5.21 1.29 27.47
CA PRO A 302 -6.46 0.78 26.92
C PRO A 302 -6.34 0.69 25.39
N ILE A 303 -6.69 -0.47 24.83
CA ILE A 303 -6.71 -0.71 23.39
C ILE A 303 -8.09 -1.24 23.01
N SER A 304 -8.73 -0.61 22.03
CA SER A 304 -9.95 -1.13 21.41
C SER A 304 -9.76 -1.32 19.91
N TYR A 305 -10.15 -2.47 19.40
CA TYR A 305 -10.13 -2.78 17.97
C TYR A 305 -11.53 -3.03 17.44
N TRP A 306 -11.92 -2.21 16.48
CA TRP A 306 -13.23 -2.18 15.85
C TRP A 306 -13.10 -2.57 14.38
N TYR A 307 -13.67 -3.70 13.98
CA TYR A 307 -13.50 -4.22 12.63
C TYR A 307 -14.84 -4.38 11.89
N GLY A 308 -14.91 -3.78 10.72
CA GLY A 308 -16.04 -3.92 9.80
C GLY A 308 -15.81 -5.03 8.77
N ALA A 309 -16.75 -5.96 8.69
CA ALA A 309 -16.83 -6.94 7.59
C ALA A 309 -18.23 -6.90 6.95
N ARG A 310 -18.36 -7.42 5.73
CA ARG A 310 -19.68 -7.49 5.08
C ARG A 310 -20.53 -8.56 5.75
N SER A 311 -20.02 -9.79 5.77
CA SER A 311 -20.67 -10.99 6.30
C SER A 311 -19.67 -11.82 7.11
N ARG A 312 -20.16 -12.84 7.82
CA ARG A 312 -19.33 -13.75 8.62
C ARG A 312 -18.26 -14.47 7.79
N THR A 313 -18.56 -14.80 6.53
CA THR A 313 -17.63 -15.44 5.58
C THR A 313 -16.44 -14.56 5.16
N GLU A 314 -16.51 -13.24 5.42
CA GLU A 314 -15.42 -12.29 5.17
C GLU A 314 -14.64 -11.93 6.43
N LEU A 315 -15.02 -12.49 7.58
CA LEU A 315 -14.35 -12.30 8.84
C LEU A 315 -13.24 -13.35 8.98
N PHE A 316 -12.02 -12.90 9.26
CA PHE A 316 -10.85 -13.75 9.46
C PHE A 316 -10.05 -13.29 10.68
N TYR A 317 -9.28 -14.21 11.28
CA TYR A 317 -8.59 -14.06 12.57
C TYR A 317 -9.50 -13.73 13.76
N ALA A 318 -10.82 -13.90 13.66
CA ALA A 318 -11.73 -13.54 14.75
C ALA A 318 -11.44 -14.31 16.05
N GLU A 319 -11.17 -15.61 15.94
CA GLU A 319 -10.82 -16.47 17.07
C GLU A 319 -9.50 -16.04 17.70
N GLU A 320 -8.56 -15.56 16.90
CA GLU A 320 -7.26 -15.08 17.35
C GLU A 320 -7.41 -13.80 18.20
N PHE A 321 -8.19 -12.82 17.72
CA PHE A 321 -8.46 -11.60 18.49
C PHE A 321 -9.35 -11.85 19.70
N ALA A 322 -10.28 -12.79 19.64
CA ALA A 322 -11.08 -13.20 20.80
C ALA A 322 -10.17 -13.78 21.90
N ALA A 323 -9.26 -14.70 21.56
CA ALA A 323 -8.29 -15.25 22.49
C ALA A 323 -7.31 -14.18 23.02
N LEU A 324 -6.98 -13.18 22.21
CA LEU A 324 -6.16 -12.05 22.65
C LEU A 324 -6.92 -11.17 23.67
N ALA A 325 -8.20 -10.91 23.46
CA ALA A 325 -9.05 -10.15 24.40
C ALA A 325 -9.28 -10.88 25.72
N GLU A 326 -9.33 -12.22 25.72
CA GLU A 326 -9.39 -13.01 26.95
C GLU A 326 -8.09 -12.93 27.76
N ARG A 327 -6.93 -12.89 27.09
CA ARG A 327 -5.61 -12.83 27.74
C ARG A 327 -5.24 -11.44 28.24
N HIS A 328 -5.71 -10.38 27.59
CA HIS A 328 -5.32 -8.99 27.88
C HIS A 328 -6.51 -8.17 28.36
N PRO A 329 -6.63 -7.86 29.66
CA PRO A 329 -7.81 -7.17 30.21
C PRO A 329 -7.94 -5.71 29.73
N ASN A 330 -6.85 -5.12 29.22
CA ASN A 330 -6.81 -3.79 28.61
C ASN A 330 -7.15 -3.80 27.11
N PHE A 331 -7.42 -4.96 26.49
CA PHE A 331 -7.78 -5.06 25.08
C PHE A 331 -9.26 -5.41 24.89
N ARG A 332 -9.93 -4.70 23.98
CA ARG A 332 -11.31 -4.97 23.56
C ARG A 332 -11.37 -5.21 22.07
N TRP A 333 -12.09 -6.25 21.68
CA TRP A 333 -12.31 -6.63 20.28
C TRP A 333 -13.80 -6.53 19.95
N THR A 334 -14.15 -5.84 18.86
CA THR A 334 -15.55 -5.71 18.43
C THR A 334 -15.64 -5.75 16.91
N VAL A 335 -16.56 -6.57 16.41
CA VAL A 335 -16.82 -6.73 14.98
C VAL A 335 -18.21 -6.21 14.66
N ALA A 336 -18.37 -5.50 13.54
CA ALA A 336 -19.66 -5.15 12.97
C ALA A 336 -19.83 -5.76 11.58
N LEU A 337 -20.98 -6.39 11.35
CA LEU A 337 -21.36 -6.90 10.03
C LEU A 337 -22.31 -5.93 9.33
N SER A 338 -21.93 -5.41 8.16
CA SER A 338 -22.77 -4.45 7.43
C SER A 338 -23.94 -5.11 6.70
N ASP A 339 -23.78 -6.37 6.30
CA ASP A 339 -24.76 -7.15 5.54
C ASP A 339 -24.68 -8.64 5.94
N PRO A 340 -25.07 -8.97 7.20
CA PRO A 340 -25.02 -10.34 7.69
C PRO A 340 -26.00 -11.22 6.90
N ASN A 341 -25.55 -12.40 6.50
CA ASN A 341 -26.43 -13.36 5.84
C ASN A 341 -27.50 -13.84 6.86
N PRO A 342 -28.80 -13.78 6.54
CA PRO A 342 -29.86 -14.22 7.46
C PRO A 342 -29.72 -15.67 7.95
N SER A 343 -29.04 -16.51 7.17
CA SER A 343 -28.79 -17.91 7.51
C SER A 343 -27.59 -18.13 8.43
N ASP A 344 -26.74 -17.11 8.64
CA ASP A 344 -25.58 -17.19 9.52
C ASP A 344 -25.92 -16.59 10.88
N PRO A 345 -25.79 -17.34 11.99
CA PRO A 345 -26.06 -16.79 13.31
C PRO A 345 -25.05 -15.67 13.63
N TRP A 346 -25.58 -14.48 13.90
CA TRP A 346 -24.83 -13.29 14.31
C TRP A 346 -25.58 -12.55 15.43
N ASP A 347 -24.97 -12.48 16.60
CA ASP A 347 -25.47 -11.80 17.79
C ASP A 347 -24.72 -10.47 18.08
N GLY A 348 -23.67 -10.19 17.31
CA GLY A 348 -22.88 -8.97 17.42
C GLY A 348 -23.52 -7.75 16.76
N PRO A 349 -22.82 -6.59 16.82
CA PRO A 349 -23.25 -5.37 16.16
C PRO A 349 -23.48 -5.54 14.65
N THR A 350 -24.48 -4.83 14.13
CA THR A 350 -24.76 -4.75 12.69
C THR A 350 -24.70 -3.31 12.20
N GLY A 351 -24.40 -3.15 10.91
CA GLY A 351 -24.23 -1.84 10.27
C GLY A 351 -22.76 -1.49 9.98
N PHE A 352 -22.52 -0.24 9.58
CA PHE A 352 -21.17 0.22 9.25
C PHE A 352 -20.35 0.49 10.51
N ILE A 353 -19.07 0.10 10.49
CA ILE A 353 -18.21 0.14 11.68
C ILE A 353 -18.09 1.53 12.31
N HIS A 354 -18.03 2.61 11.51
CA HIS A 354 -17.98 3.97 12.03
C HIS A 354 -19.20 4.31 12.88
N ALA A 355 -20.41 3.92 12.45
CA ALA A 355 -21.63 4.14 13.21
C ALA A 355 -21.62 3.32 14.51
N VAL A 356 -21.19 2.06 14.46
CA VAL A 356 -21.10 1.21 15.65
C VAL A 356 -20.11 1.77 16.68
N VAL A 357 -18.92 2.18 16.24
CA VAL A 357 -17.90 2.81 17.11
C VAL A 357 -18.46 4.08 17.76
N PHE A 358 -19.17 4.91 16.99
CA PHE A 358 -19.80 6.11 17.53
C PHE A 358 -20.84 5.78 18.59
N GLU A 359 -21.82 4.94 18.26
CA GLU A 359 -22.97 4.63 19.11
C GLU A 359 -22.56 3.92 20.41
N GLN A 360 -21.66 2.95 20.32
CA GLN A 360 -21.30 2.09 21.45
C GLN A 360 -20.15 2.61 22.29
N TYR A 361 -19.33 3.53 21.73
CA TYR A 361 -18.11 3.98 22.38
C TYR A 361 -17.99 5.50 22.41
N LEU A 362 -17.76 6.13 21.24
CA LEU A 362 -17.32 7.53 21.20
C LEU A 362 -18.38 8.52 21.68
N ARG A 363 -19.68 8.24 21.48
CA ARG A 363 -20.78 9.12 21.92
C ARG A 363 -20.73 9.42 23.42
N ASN A 364 -20.34 8.43 24.22
CA ASN A 364 -20.33 8.53 25.69
C ASN A 364 -18.90 8.60 26.25
N HIS A 365 -17.89 8.67 25.38
CA HIS A 365 -16.50 8.74 25.80
C HIS A 365 -16.22 10.11 26.44
N PRO A 366 -15.58 10.19 27.62
CA PRO A 366 -15.42 11.45 28.35
C PRO A 366 -14.44 12.43 27.67
N ALA A 367 -13.48 11.92 26.91
CA ALA A 367 -12.44 12.72 26.24
C ALA A 367 -11.96 12.04 24.93
N PRO A 368 -12.81 11.89 23.90
CA PRO A 368 -12.43 11.21 22.65
C PRO A 368 -11.22 11.85 21.94
N GLU A 369 -11.00 13.15 22.11
CA GLU A 369 -9.87 13.92 21.59
C GLU A 369 -8.52 13.53 22.23
N SER A 370 -8.55 12.90 23.40
CA SER A 370 -7.36 12.43 24.11
C SER A 370 -6.88 11.04 23.68
N CYS A 371 -7.61 10.37 22.77
CA CYS A 371 -7.25 9.06 22.23
C CYS A 371 -6.40 9.19 20.96
N GLU A 372 -5.71 8.10 20.62
CA GLU A 372 -5.01 7.92 19.35
C GLU A 372 -5.80 6.98 18.46
N TYR A 373 -6.01 7.36 17.20
CA TYR A 373 -6.83 6.62 16.25
C TYR A 373 -5.96 6.03 15.14
N TYR A 374 -6.05 4.72 14.94
CA TYR A 374 -5.29 4.01 13.91
C TYR A 374 -6.26 3.39 12.91
N LEU A 375 -6.24 3.89 11.69
CA LEU A 375 -7.24 3.59 10.66
C LEU A 375 -6.61 2.85 9.49
N CYS A 376 -7.23 1.75 9.05
CA CYS A 376 -6.84 1.10 7.81
C CYS A 376 -8.00 0.32 7.19
N GLY A 377 -8.31 0.54 5.92
CA GLY A 377 -9.38 -0.18 5.23
C GLY A 377 -9.90 0.51 3.97
N PRO A 378 -11.11 0.17 3.50
CA PRO A 378 -11.63 0.70 2.24
C PRO A 378 -11.81 2.23 2.26
N PRO A 379 -11.63 2.94 1.13
CA PRO A 379 -11.70 4.40 1.08
C PRO A 379 -13.03 4.99 1.60
N LEU A 380 -14.16 4.30 1.37
CA LEU A 380 -15.46 4.72 1.90
C LEU A 380 -15.52 4.63 3.42
N MET A 381 -14.93 3.58 4.00
CA MET A 381 -14.86 3.41 5.46
C MET A 381 -13.99 4.51 6.06
N ILE A 382 -12.77 4.72 5.53
CA ILE A 382 -11.84 5.73 6.02
C ILE A 382 -12.49 7.13 5.99
N ARG A 383 -13.13 7.52 4.88
CA ARG A 383 -13.83 8.81 4.79
C ARG A 383 -14.94 8.96 5.84
N ALA A 384 -15.75 7.92 6.04
CA ALA A 384 -16.82 7.94 7.04
C ALA A 384 -16.28 8.04 8.47
N VAL A 385 -15.19 7.32 8.76
CA VAL A 385 -14.52 7.38 10.07
C VAL A 385 -13.91 8.76 10.31
N LEU A 386 -13.20 9.32 9.34
CA LEU A 386 -12.61 10.66 9.46
C LEU A 386 -13.68 11.74 9.70
N ALA A 387 -14.81 11.67 8.99
CA ALA A 387 -15.93 12.59 9.20
C ALA A 387 -16.58 12.43 10.59
N MET A 388 -16.70 11.19 11.08
CA MET A 388 -17.16 10.92 12.44
C MET A 388 -16.20 11.51 13.49
N LEU A 389 -14.89 11.28 13.35
CA LEU A 389 -13.87 11.76 14.29
C LEU A 389 -13.81 13.30 14.34
N ASP A 390 -13.91 13.95 13.19
CA ASP A 390 -14.04 15.41 13.09
C ASP A 390 -15.30 15.91 13.83
N GLY A 391 -16.43 15.20 13.66
CA GLY A 391 -17.69 15.52 14.32
C GLY A 391 -17.66 15.39 15.86
N VAL A 392 -16.75 14.58 16.43
CA VAL A 392 -16.54 14.47 17.88
C VAL A 392 -15.34 15.27 18.38
N GLY A 393 -14.72 16.10 17.53
CA GLY A 393 -13.68 17.05 17.92
C GLY A 393 -12.27 16.47 18.04
N VAL A 394 -11.98 15.34 17.38
CA VAL A 394 -10.63 14.74 17.39
C VAL A 394 -9.69 15.50 16.45
N ASP A 395 -8.55 15.92 16.99
CA ASP A 395 -7.50 16.58 16.22
C ASP A 395 -6.85 15.64 15.20
N LYS A 396 -6.49 16.19 14.03
CA LYS A 396 -5.92 15.40 12.91
C LYS A 396 -4.59 14.77 13.27
N GLU A 397 -3.83 15.39 14.16
CA GLU A 397 -2.54 14.94 14.66
C GLU A 397 -2.66 13.66 15.52
N SER A 398 -3.86 13.36 16.03
CA SER A 398 -4.17 12.13 16.76
C SER A 398 -4.70 11.02 15.87
N ILE A 399 -4.82 11.24 14.55
CA ILE A 399 -5.34 10.28 13.58
C ILE A 399 -4.23 9.80 12.65
N PHE A 400 -3.91 8.52 12.74
CA PHE A 400 -2.94 7.82 11.90
C PHE A 400 -3.71 6.94 10.92
N ASN A 401 -3.50 7.14 9.62
CA ASN A 401 -4.22 6.43 8.57
C ASN A 401 -3.24 5.82 7.57
N ASP A 402 -3.36 4.51 7.33
CA ASP A 402 -2.67 3.80 6.25
C ASP A 402 -3.60 3.70 5.04
N ASP A 403 -3.42 4.61 4.08
CA ASP A 403 -4.20 4.67 2.83
C ASP A 403 -3.50 3.88 1.72
N PHE A 404 -4.15 2.81 1.26
CA PHE A 404 -3.65 1.97 0.17
C PHE A 404 -3.68 2.66 -1.22
N GLY A 405 -4.21 3.88 -1.32
CA GLY A 405 -4.10 4.72 -2.51
C GLY A 405 -4.96 4.25 -3.69
N ILE A 406 -6.06 3.55 -3.41
CA ILE A 406 -6.96 2.92 -4.38
C ILE A 406 -8.26 3.71 -4.57
#